data_AF-A0A9E5WWG0-F1
#
_entry.id   AF-A0A9E5WWG0-F1
#
_cell.length_a   1.000
_cell.length_b   1.000
_cell.length_c   1.000
_cell.angle_alpha   90.00
_cell.angle_beta   90.00
_cell.angle_gamma   90.00
#
_symmetry.space_group_name_H-M   'P 1'
#
loop_
_entity.id
_entity.type
_entity.pdbx_description
1 polymer ?
#
loop_
_entity_poly.entity_id
_entity_poly.type
_entity_poly.pdbx_seq_one_letter_code
_entity_poly.pdbx_strand_id
1 'polypeptide(L)'
;MKVFLCTGLVLLVSISAAEAYCPSAGRAPQAPQSYERPRPPSCLADARFGEENDCDARVLTRYRSDVAAYIRKLEDFAAAAERYADAAARYARCEADEARESLDT
;
A
#
# COMPACT_ATOMS: atom_id res chain seq x y z
N MET A 1 23.17 57.38 -23.28
CA MET A 1 21.85 56.73 -23.34
C MET A 1 22.07 55.28 -23.76
N LYS A 2 22.18 54.37 -22.79
CA LYS A 2 21.09 53.46 -22.34
C LYS A 2 20.68 52.43 -23.39
N VAL A 3 21.62 51.53 -23.73
CA VAL A 3 21.35 50.20 -24.28
C VAL A 3 22.44 49.31 -23.68
N PHE A 4 22.20 48.04 -23.40
CA PHE A 4 23.06 47.11 -22.63
C PHE A 4 22.86 47.10 -21.11
N LEU A 5 21.61 46.91 -20.66
CA LEU A 5 21.39 46.43 -19.29
C LEU A 5 20.18 45.51 -19.09
N CYS A 6 19.49 45.10 -20.17
CA CYS A 6 18.28 44.26 -20.07
C CYS A 6 18.43 42.83 -20.62
N THR A 7 19.51 42.49 -21.31
CA THR A 7 19.68 41.18 -21.96
C THR A 7 20.40 40.12 -21.11
N GLY A 8 20.71 40.41 -19.84
CA GLY A 8 21.35 39.47 -18.92
C GLY A 8 20.43 38.90 -17.83
N LEU A 9 19.21 39.43 -17.68
CA LEU A 9 18.32 39.15 -16.55
C LEU A 9 17.09 38.31 -16.93
N VAL A 10 17.19 37.47 -17.95
CA VAL A 10 16.13 36.53 -18.35
C VAL A 10 16.52 35.06 -18.12
N LEU A 11 17.77 34.79 -17.73
CA LEU A 11 18.28 33.42 -17.48
C LEU A 11 18.10 32.91 -16.04
N LEU A 12 17.30 33.58 -15.20
CA LEU A 12 17.10 33.20 -13.79
C LEU A 12 15.70 32.66 -13.46
N VAL A 13 14.86 32.42 -14.46
CA VAL A 13 13.55 31.81 -14.27
C VAL A 13 13.58 30.44 -14.94
N SER A 14 13.46 29.37 -14.14
CA SER A 14 13.04 27.98 -14.51
C SER A 14 13.93 26.88 -13.90
N ILE A 15 14.35 26.97 -12.64
CA ILE A 15 14.82 25.77 -11.90
C ILE A 15 14.13 25.73 -10.54
N SER A 16 12.80 25.74 -10.54
CA SER A 16 12.00 25.60 -9.32
C SER A 16 10.70 24.86 -9.60
N ALA A 17 10.78 23.79 -10.39
CA ALA A 17 9.72 22.79 -10.50
C ALA A 17 10.28 21.50 -11.14
N ALA A 18 11.31 20.90 -10.54
CA ALA A 18 11.42 19.45 -10.61
C ALA A 18 10.58 18.88 -9.44
N GLU A 19 9.32 19.30 -9.37
CA GLU A 19 8.32 18.47 -8.70
C GLU A 19 8.16 17.28 -9.64
N ALA A 20 8.51 16.08 -9.17
CA ALA A 20 8.44 14.86 -9.97
C ALA A 20 7.11 14.84 -10.75
N TYR A 21 7.20 14.91 -12.07
CA TYR A 21 6.02 15.00 -12.94
C TYR A 21 5.18 13.72 -12.81
N CYS A 22 5.82 12.61 -12.41
CA CYS A 22 5.16 11.40 -11.96
C CYS A 22 4.84 11.38 -10.45
N PRO A 23 3.56 11.26 -10.06
CA PRO A 23 3.19 11.11 -8.65
C PRO A 23 3.69 9.78 -8.09
N SER A 24 4.52 9.84 -7.04
CA SER A 24 5.10 8.64 -6.42
C SER A 24 4.03 7.67 -5.91
N ALA A 25 4.36 6.37 -5.91
CA ALA A 25 3.50 5.32 -5.35
C ALA A 25 3.30 5.39 -3.82
N GLY A 26 4.03 6.28 -3.13
CA GLY A 26 4.07 6.35 -1.67
C GLY A 26 4.87 5.20 -1.06
N ARG A 27 4.59 4.89 0.21
CA ARG A 27 5.21 3.76 0.92
C ARG A 27 4.38 2.50 0.76
N ALA A 28 5.05 1.38 0.52
CA ALA A 28 4.41 0.08 0.54
C ALA A 28 3.72 -0.14 1.89
N PRO A 29 2.51 -0.72 1.92
CA PRO A 29 1.87 -1.07 3.17
C PRO A 29 2.75 -2.07 3.90
N GLN A 30 2.88 -1.88 5.22
CA GLN A 30 3.58 -2.84 6.05
C GLN A 30 2.66 -4.01 6.31
N ALA A 31 3.19 -5.23 6.11
CA ALA A 31 2.51 -6.41 6.59
C ALA A 31 2.26 -6.27 8.11
N PRO A 32 1.07 -6.63 8.60
CA PRO A 32 0.83 -6.82 10.02
C PRO A 32 1.98 -7.58 10.68
N GLN A 33 2.51 -7.03 11.77
CA GLN A 33 3.69 -7.60 12.43
C GLN A 33 3.45 -8.98 13.05
N SER A 34 2.19 -9.36 13.27
CA SER A 34 1.83 -10.75 13.50
C SER A 34 0.65 -11.15 12.62
N TYR A 35 0.88 -12.17 11.80
CA TYR A 35 -0.16 -12.99 11.20
C TYR A 35 -0.39 -14.25 12.03
N GLU A 36 -0.22 -14.16 13.35
CA GLU A 36 -0.52 -15.31 14.20
C GLU A 36 -2.00 -15.62 14.08
N ARG A 37 -2.29 -16.62 13.24
CA ARG A 37 -3.61 -17.19 13.09
C ARG A 37 -4.08 -17.58 14.50
N PRO A 38 -5.26 -17.10 14.93
CA PRO A 38 -5.84 -17.54 16.19
C PRO A 38 -5.84 -19.06 16.24
N ARG A 39 -5.24 -19.64 17.28
CA ARG A 39 -5.20 -21.09 17.42
C ARG A 39 -6.57 -21.56 17.89
N PRO A 40 -7.10 -22.66 17.34
CA PRO A 40 -8.32 -23.24 17.86
C PRO A 40 -8.14 -23.58 19.34
N PRO A 41 -9.18 -23.38 20.18
CA PRO A 41 -9.14 -23.87 21.56
C PRO A 41 -8.98 -25.39 21.56
N SER A 42 -8.37 -25.94 22.60
CA SER A 42 -8.08 -27.38 22.69
C SER A 42 -9.32 -28.26 22.53
N CYS A 43 -10.48 -27.81 23.02
CA CYS A 43 -11.76 -28.49 22.87
C CYS A 43 -12.27 -28.57 21.41
N LEU A 44 -11.71 -27.75 20.50
CA LEU A 44 -11.95 -27.80 19.06
C LEU A 44 -10.81 -28.47 18.28
N ALA A 45 -9.70 -28.84 18.92
CA ALA A 45 -8.52 -29.33 18.21
C ALA A 45 -8.78 -30.65 17.47
N ASP A 46 -9.60 -31.52 18.08
CA ASP A 46 -9.97 -32.83 17.53
C ASP A 46 -11.41 -32.89 17.01
N ALA A 47 -12.18 -31.80 17.18
CA ALA A 47 -13.58 -31.76 16.79
C ALA A 47 -13.72 -31.75 15.27
N ARG A 48 -14.50 -32.70 14.72
CA ARG A 48 -14.81 -32.72 13.28
C ARG A 48 -15.98 -31.80 12.97
N PHE A 49 -16.05 -31.38 11.71
CA PHE A 49 -17.17 -30.59 11.23
C PHE A 49 -18.49 -31.40 11.39
N GLY A 50 -19.42 -30.88 12.19
CA GLY A 50 -20.72 -31.51 12.45
C GLY A 50 -20.78 -32.39 13.71
N GLU A 51 -19.66 -32.56 14.43
CA GLU A 51 -19.66 -33.22 15.74
C GLU A 51 -19.93 -32.19 16.86
N GLU A 52 -20.68 -32.63 17.88
CA GLU A 52 -20.87 -31.86 19.11
C GLU A 52 -19.53 -31.78 19.86
N ASN A 53 -19.17 -30.58 20.30
CA ASN A 53 -17.93 -30.34 21.03
C ASN A 53 -18.26 -29.83 22.44
N ASP A 54 -17.44 -30.21 23.41
CA ASP A 54 -17.60 -29.80 24.81
C ASP A 54 -17.09 -28.37 25.08
N CYS A 55 -16.94 -27.54 24.05
CA CYS A 55 -16.44 -26.19 24.24
C CYS A 55 -17.50 -25.31 24.90
N ASP A 56 -17.06 -24.57 25.92
CA ASP A 56 -17.85 -23.49 26.48
C ASP A 56 -18.21 -22.44 25.40
N ALA A 57 -19.48 -22.02 25.37
CA ALA A 57 -20.01 -21.11 24.37
C ALA A 57 -19.26 -19.75 24.34
N ARG A 58 -18.74 -19.29 25.48
CA ARG A 58 -17.94 -18.06 25.58
C ARG A 58 -16.59 -18.24 24.90
N VAL A 59 -15.97 -19.41 25.04
CA VAL A 59 -14.69 -19.74 24.38
C VAL A 59 -14.87 -19.75 22.86
N LEU A 60 -15.93 -20.40 22.36
CA LEU A 60 -16.25 -20.40 20.93
C LEU A 60 -16.54 -19.00 20.40
N THR A 61 -17.27 -18.19 21.16
CA THR A 61 -17.58 -16.81 20.78
C THR A 61 -16.32 -15.96 20.67
N ARG A 62 -15.41 -16.07 21.65
CA ARG A 62 -14.12 -15.36 21.62
C ARG A 62 -13.28 -15.81 20.43
N TYR A 63 -13.12 -17.11 20.23
CA TYR A 63 -12.35 -17.65 19.11
C TYR A 63 -12.88 -17.18 17.75
N ARG A 64 -14.21 -17.21 17.55
CA ARG A 64 -14.85 -16.68 16.32
C ARG A 64 -14.59 -15.18 16.13
N SER A 65 -14.66 -14.40 17.20
CA SER A 65 -14.35 -12.97 17.17
C SER A 65 -12.89 -12.72 16.79
N ASP A 66 -11.97 -13.48 17.36
CA ASP A 66 -10.53 -13.37 17.07
C ASP A 66 -10.23 -13.75 15.62
N VAL A 67 -10.84 -14.82 15.11
CA VAL A 67 -10.73 -15.22 13.70
C VAL A 67 -11.29 -14.15 12.77
N ALA A 68 -12.46 -13.58 13.08
CA ALA A 68 -13.05 -12.52 12.27
C ALA A 68 -12.17 -11.25 12.26
N ALA A 69 -11.60 -10.89 13.40
CA ALA A 69 -10.66 -9.77 13.49
C ALA A 69 -9.36 -10.05 12.71
N TYR A 70 -8.86 -11.28 12.76
CA TYR A 70 -7.70 -11.71 11.98
C TYR A 70 -7.97 -11.61 10.47
N ILE A 71 -9.11 -12.11 9.99
CA ILE A 71 -9.50 -12.04 8.57
C ILE A 71 -9.58 -10.58 8.10
N ARG A 72 -10.24 -9.69 8.86
CA ARG A 72 -10.32 -8.27 8.49
C ARG A 72 -8.94 -7.61 8.34
N LYS A 73 -7.99 -7.93 9.22
CA LYS A 73 -6.60 -7.43 9.09
C LYS A 73 -5.93 -7.91 7.81
N LEU A 74 -6.19 -9.16 7.38
CA LEU A 74 -5.68 -9.67 6.11
C LEU A 74 -6.28 -8.93 4.93
N GLU A 75 -7.59 -8.73 4.94
CA GLU A 75 -8.34 -8.03 3.88
C GLU A 75 -7.87 -6.58 3.75
N ASP A 76 -7.74 -5.87 4.86
CA ASP A 76 -7.26 -4.49 4.88
C ASP A 76 -5.85 -4.37 4.30
N PHE A 77 -4.95 -5.29 4.68
CA PHE A 77 -3.59 -5.33 4.14
C PHE A 77 -3.59 -5.65 2.64
N ALA A 78 -4.36 -6.65 2.21
CA ALA A 78 -4.45 -7.03 0.80
C ALA A 78 -4.96 -5.87 -0.05
N ALA A 79 -6.02 -5.19 0.38
CA ALA A 79 -6.56 -4.02 -0.30
C ALA A 79 -5.56 -2.86 -0.35
N ALA A 80 -4.78 -2.64 0.72
CA ALA A 80 -3.72 -1.63 0.71
C ALA A 80 -2.59 -2.00 -0.25
N ALA A 81 -2.21 -3.29 -0.32
CA ALA A 81 -1.16 -3.77 -1.21
C ALA A 81 -1.57 -3.65 -2.69
N GLU A 82 -2.83 -3.94 -3.01
CA GLU A 82 -3.39 -3.76 -4.35
C GLU A 82 -3.34 -2.29 -4.79
N ARG A 83 -3.81 -1.37 -3.94
CA ARG A 83 -3.74 0.08 -4.22
C ARG A 83 -2.31 0.56 -4.43
N TYR A 84 -1.36 0.06 -3.63
CA TYR A 84 0.05 0.40 -3.78
C TYR A 84 0.62 -0.13 -5.09
N ALA A 85 0.33 -1.39 -5.46
CA ALA A 85 0.81 -1.99 -6.70
C ALA A 85 0.29 -1.21 -7.94
N ASP A 86 -0.97 -0.81 -7.92
CA ASP A 86 -1.58 0.00 -8.96
C ASP A 86 -0.95 1.41 -9.04
N ALA A 87 -0.68 2.05 -7.90
CA ALA A 87 0.04 3.32 -7.86
C ALA A 87 1.49 3.20 -8.36
N ALA A 88 2.19 2.12 -8.00
CA ALA A 88 3.54 1.82 -8.48
C ALA A 88 3.58 1.57 -9.99
N ALA A 89 2.59 0.85 -10.52
CA ALA A 89 2.46 0.64 -11.95
C ALA A 89 2.21 1.96 -12.71
N ARG A 90 1.35 2.83 -12.19
CA ARG A 90 1.15 4.18 -12.78
C ARG A 90 2.42 5.02 -12.75
N TYR A 91 3.12 5.04 -11.61
CA TYR A 91 4.37 5.76 -11.47
C TYR A 91 5.41 5.27 -12.49
N ALA A 92 5.63 3.95 -12.57
CA ALA A 92 6.59 3.37 -13.50
C ALA A 92 6.26 3.65 -14.97
N ARG A 93 4.97 3.66 -15.34
CA ARG A 93 4.55 4.01 -16.71
C ARG A 93 4.85 5.47 -17.03
N CYS A 94 4.50 6.38 -16.12
CA CYS A 94 4.77 7.79 -16.29
C CYS A 94 6.27 8.07 -16.47
N GLU A 95 7.12 7.48 -15.62
CA GLU A 95 8.58 7.64 -15.72
C GLU A 95 9.13 7.09 -17.05
N ALA A 96 8.54 6.01 -17.55
CA ALA A 96 8.91 5.45 -18.85
C ALA A 96 8.49 6.35 -20.03
N ASP A 97 7.32 6.98 -19.95
CA ASP A 97 6.82 7.91 -20.97
C ASP A 97 7.68 9.19 -21.00
N GLU A 98 8.04 9.74 -19.84
CA GLU A 98 8.98 10.88 -19.74
C GLU A 98 10.35 10.54 -20.31
N ALA A 99 10.91 9.38 -19.93
CA ALA A 99 12.19 8.92 -20.43
C ALA A 99 12.17 8.78 -21.96
N ARG A 100 11.05 8.31 -22.53
CA ARG A 100 10.88 8.21 -23.98
C ARG A 100 10.85 9.58 -24.65
N GLU A 101 10.08 10.53 -24.14
CA GLU A 101 10.01 11.89 -24.69
C GLU A 101 11.37 12.59 -24.66
N SER A 102 12.17 12.36 -23.62
CA SER A 102 13.53 12.90 -23.50
C SER A 102 14.53 12.33 -24.53
N LEU A 103 14.24 11.17 -25.11
CA LEU A 103 15.07 10.57 -26.16
C LEU A 103 14.66 11.04 -27.57
N ASP A 104 13.42 11.52 -27.73
CA ASP A 104 12.87 11.99 -29.01
C ASP A 104 13.11 13.50 -29.25
N THR A 105 13.74 14.21 -28.30
CA THR A 105 14.07 15.65 -28.36
C THR A 105 15.57 15.92 -28.52
#